data_AF-A0AAW9VFU9-F1
#
_entry.id   AF-A0AAW9VFU9-F1
#
_cell.length_a   1.000
_cell.length_b   1.000
_cell.length_c   1.000
_cell.angle_alpha   90.00
_cell.angle_beta   90.00
_cell.angle_gamma   90.00
#
_symmetry.space_group_name_H-M   'P 1'
#
loop_
_entity.id
_entity.type
_entity.pdbx_description
1 polymer ?
#
loop_
_entity_poly.entity_id
_entity_poly.type
_entity_poly.pdbx_seq_one_letter_code
_entity_poly.pdbx_strand_id
1 'polypeptide(L)'
;MGFDVDTTNNIVTVDHSHDIFSRTTVAGNPTTIRLSNGLKVTSIFSRTKGKRAKRGERPPGDNNPMLYALKGMQNLKTTYRSVMDLYVNFQEILPVFINAGFQWDWLLPLPSSSQLTSIFANKVAHQSGIGVCLNGTILKKSAQDVLDSLNNLQIKATERSALREDINRFIARNSPQTPFQIKAITRSQLRQHISPLKWGHIGIGSNPPRNVLLIDDMVTTGTSLMSAFDIIKHRYPTVRIEALTLFGSTGR
;
A
#
# COMPACT_ATOMS: atom_id res chain seq x y z
N MET A 1 -15.97 -9.69 -13.64
CA MET A 1 -16.11 -9.80 -12.18
C MET A 1 -15.46 -8.60 -11.50
N GLY A 2 -16.20 -7.94 -10.60
CA GLY A 2 -15.87 -6.67 -9.93
C GLY A 2 -16.67 -6.50 -8.64
N PHE A 3 -16.92 -5.27 -8.22
CA PHE A 3 -17.58 -4.99 -6.94
C PHE A 3 -18.89 -4.24 -7.09
N ASP A 4 -19.91 -4.71 -6.37
CA ASP A 4 -21.14 -3.97 -6.13
C ASP A 4 -21.12 -3.32 -4.75
N VAL A 5 -21.81 -2.18 -4.65
CA VAL A 5 -21.93 -1.41 -3.41
C VAL A 5 -23.40 -1.14 -3.15
N ASP A 6 -23.95 -1.81 -2.16
CA ASP A 6 -25.23 -1.45 -1.56
C ASP A 6 -25.00 -0.24 -0.65
N THR A 7 -25.32 0.96 -1.14
CA THR A 7 -25.16 2.22 -0.40
C THR A 7 -26.13 2.38 0.75
N THR A 8 -27.26 1.65 0.76
CA THR A 8 -28.24 1.70 1.84
C THR A 8 -27.71 0.95 3.06
N ASN A 9 -27.15 -0.24 2.85
CA ASN A 9 -26.63 -1.08 3.93
C ASN A 9 -25.11 -0.97 4.13
N ASN A 10 -24.42 -0.20 3.27
CA ASN A 10 -22.96 -0.10 3.23
C ASN A 10 -22.26 -1.46 3.04
N ILE A 11 -22.85 -2.35 2.25
CA ILE A 11 -22.31 -3.69 1.98
C ILE A 11 -21.66 -3.71 0.60
N VAL A 12 -20.43 -4.22 0.54
CA VAL A 12 -19.67 -4.44 -0.69
C VAL A 12 -19.61 -5.93 -0.98
N THR A 13 -20.05 -6.33 -2.16
CA THR A 13 -20.06 -7.73 -2.59
C THR A 13 -19.26 -7.92 -3.88
N VAL A 14 -18.81 -9.14 -4.11
CA VAL A 14 -18.29 -9.53 -5.43
C VAL A 14 -19.48 -9.76 -6.35
N ASP A 15 -19.49 -9.10 -7.51
CA ASP A 15 -20.40 -9.43 -8.61
C ASP A 15 -19.57 -9.89 -9.80
N HIS A 16 -19.92 -11.06 -10.29
CA HIS A 16 -19.24 -11.67 -11.41
C HIS A 16 -19.66 -11.11 -12.78
N SER A 17 -20.78 -10.40 -12.85
CA SER A 17 -21.40 -9.91 -14.10
C SER A 17 -20.65 -8.76 -14.79
N HIS A 18 -19.88 -7.96 -14.05
CA HIS A 18 -19.19 -6.77 -14.57
C HIS A 18 -17.79 -6.64 -13.99
N ASP A 19 -16.96 -5.68 -14.42
CA ASP A 19 -15.62 -5.43 -13.85
C ASP A 19 -15.50 -4.06 -13.19
N ILE A 20 -16.60 -3.48 -12.70
CA ILE A 20 -16.62 -2.18 -12.01
C ILE A 20 -15.76 -2.22 -10.73
N PHE A 21 -14.98 -1.16 -10.50
CA PHE A 21 -14.00 -0.96 -9.42
C PHE A 21 -12.77 -1.88 -9.43
N SER A 22 -12.90 -3.14 -9.84
CA SER A 22 -11.78 -4.07 -10.01
C SER A 22 -12.14 -5.19 -10.96
N ARG A 23 -11.12 -5.79 -11.59
CA ARG A 23 -11.25 -7.09 -12.24
C ARG A 23 -10.76 -8.15 -11.27
N THR A 24 -11.66 -9.03 -10.84
CA THR A 24 -11.38 -10.06 -9.82
C THR A 24 -11.21 -11.48 -10.39
N THR A 25 -11.39 -11.65 -11.71
CA THR A 25 -11.14 -12.93 -12.42
C THR A 25 -9.66 -13.29 -12.44
N VAL A 26 -9.35 -14.58 -12.59
CA VAL A 26 -8.00 -15.04 -12.94
C VAL A 26 -7.54 -14.47 -14.29
N ALA A 27 -8.41 -14.56 -15.30
CA ALA A 27 -8.11 -13.97 -16.61
C ALA A 27 -7.90 -12.45 -16.51
N GLY A 28 -6.77 -11.98 -17.05
CA GLY A 28 -6.36 -10.58 -16.98
C GLY A 28 -5.68 -10.16 -15.68
N ASN A 29 -5.38 -11.11 -14.79
CA ASN A 29 -4.59 -10.93 -13.58
C ASN A 29 -3.47 -12.00 -13.48
N PRO A 30 -2.37 -11.73 -12.76
CA PRO A 30 -2.05 -10.44 -12.13
C PRO A 30 -1.67 -9.39 -13.18
N THR A 31 -1.63 -8.13 -12.79
CA THR A 31 -1.16 -7.03 -13.67
C THR A 31 0.09 -6.39 -13.13
N THR A 32 0.98 -5.93 -14.01
CA THR A 32 2.24 -5.29 -13.62
C THR A 32 2.33 -3.86 -14.14
N ILE A 33 2.82 -2.96 -13.30
CA ILE A 33 3.21 -1.59 -13.66
C ILE A 33 4.66 -1.34 -13.26
N ARG A 34 5.25 -0.26 -13.76
CA ARG A 34 6.52 0.28 -13.26
C ARG A 34 6.28 1.68 -12.70
N LEU A 35 6.79 1.93 -11.50
CA LEU A 35 6.80 3.27 -10.92
C LEU A 35 7.91 4.11 -11.55
N SER A 36 7.91 5.43 -11.28
CA SER A 36 8.86 6.37 -11.86
C SER A 36 10.33 6.06 -11.52
N ASN A 37 10.60 5.44 -10.39
CA ASN A 37 11.95 4.97 -10.01
C ASN A 37 12.31 3.59 -10.59
N GLY A 38 11.50 3.04 -11.50
CA GLY A 38 11.72 1.75 -12.14
C GLY A 38 11.24 0.53 -11.34
N LEU A 39 10.77 0.71 -10.09
CA LEU A 39 10.25 -0.37 -9.26
C LEU A 39 9.09 -1.07 -9.98
N LYS A 40 9.26 -2.37 -10.23
CA LYS A 40 8.22 -3.24 -10.76
C LYS A 40 7.23 -3.57 -9.65
N VAL A 41 5.96 -3.26 -9.90
CA VAL A 41 4.85 -3.53 -8.97
C VAL A 41 3.87 -4.45 -9.68
N THR A 42 3.65 -5.62 -9.11
CA THR A 42 2.62 -6.55 -9.58
C THR A 42 1.44 -6.49 -8.63
N SER A 43 0.22 -6.52 -9.16
CA SER A 43 -1.00 -6.49 -8.37
C SER A 43 -1.81 -7.74 -8.65
N ILE A 44 -2.26 -8.41 -7.59
CA ILE A 44 -3.10 -9.61 -7.71
C ILE A 44 -4.41 -9.25 -8.42
N PHE A 45 -5.12 -8.23 -7.93
CA PHE A 45 -6.35 -7.76 -8.57
C PHE A 45 -6.13 -6.40 -9.24
N SER A 46 -6.30 -6.36 -10.55
CA SER A 46 -6.29 -5.11 -11.30
C SER A 46 -7.49 -4.24 -10.94
N ARG A 47 -7.27 -2.93 -10.92
CA ARG A 47 -8.28 -1.95 -10.56
C ARG A 47 -8.82 -1.27 -11.81
N THR A 48 -10.13 -1.12 -11.85
CA THR A 48 -10.86 -0.50 -12.97
C THR A 48 -11.58 0.76 -12.48
N LYS A 49 -12.12 1.54 -13.42
CA LYS A 49 -12.92 2.71 -13.09
C LYS A 49 -14.23 2.24 -12.42
N GLY A 50 -14.63 2.90 -11.34
CA GLY A 50 -15.94 2.68 -10.73
C GLY A 50 -17.04 3.39 -11.50
N LYS A 51 -18.27 3.31 -10.95
CA LYS A 51 -19.42 4.07 -11.47
C LYS A 51 -19.12 5.58 -11.35
N ARG A 52 -19.47 6.37 -12.37
CA ARG A 52 -19.37 7.84 -12.32
C ARG A 52 -20.19 8.33 -11.13
N ALA A 53 -19.53 8.94 -10.14
CA ALA A 53 -20.23 9.60 -9.06
C ALA A 53 -21.08 10.75 -9.64
N LYS A 54 -22.28 10.96 -9.08
CA LYS A 54 -23.06 12.16 -9.41
C LYS A 54 -22.28 13.40 -8.94
N ARG A 55 -22.51 14.54 -9.60
CA ARG A 55 -21.81 15.79 -9.29
C ARG A 55 -21.98 16.12 -7.80
N GLY A 56 -20.89 16.15 -7.05
CA GLY A 56 -20.88 16.43 -5.60
C GLY A 56 -20.78 15.20 -4.70
N GLU A 57 -20.96 13.99 -5.21
CA GLU A 57 -20.81 12.76 -4.45
C GLU A 57 -19.36 12.23 -4.51
N ARG A 58 -18.84 11.77 -3.37
CA ARG A 58 -17.56 11.05 -3.34
C ARG A 58 -17.85 9.57 -3.62
N PRO A 59 -17.12 8.91 -4.54
CA PRO A 59 -17.31 7.49 -4.76
C PRO A 59 -16.98 6.71 -3.48
N PRO A 60 -17.76 5.65 -3.17
CA PRO A 60 -17.53 4.85 -1.97
C PRO A 60 -16.11 4.26 -1.96
N GLY A 61 -15.45 4.35 -0.80
CA GLY A 61 -14.11 3.81 -0.60
C GLY A 61 -13.04 4.43 -1.50
N ASP A 62 -13.17 5.70 -1.88
CA ASP A 62 -12.23 6.38 -2.79
C ASP A 62 -11.98 5.59 -4.09
N ASN A 63 -13.07 5.03 -4.61
CA ASN A 63 -13.10 4.17 -5.80
C ASN A 63 -12.37 2.81 -5.61
N ASN A 64 -12.22 2.31 -4.38
CA ASN A 64 -11.98 0.90 -4.05
C ASN A 64 -12.80 0.49 -2.81
N PRO A 65 -14.10 0.21 -3.01
CA PRO A 65 -15.02 -0.08 -1.91
C PRO A 65 -14.64 -1.36 -1.17
N MET A 66 -14.14 -2.39 -1.87
CA MET A 66 -13.79 -3.67 -1.24
C MET A 66 -12.57 -3.54 -0.32
N LEU A 67 -11.54 -2.79 -0.72
CA LEU A 67 -10.41 -2.49 0.17
C LEU A 67 -10.88 -1.82 1.46
N TYR A 68 -11.79 -0.85 1.35
CA TYR A 68 -12.33 -0.17 2.52
C TYR A 68 -13.19 -1.10 3.39
N ALA A 69 -13.99 -1.97 2.78
CA ALA A 69 -14.77 -2.97 3.49
C ALA A 69 -13.87 -3.97 4.25
N LEU A 70 -12.81 -4.46 3.61
CA LEU A 70 -11.81 -5.35 4.23
C LEU A 70 -11.06 -4.68 5.39
N LYS A 71 -10.89 -3.35 5.33
CA LYS A 71 -10.27 -2.56 6.40
C LYS A 71 -11.25 -2.09 7.48
N GLY A 72 -12.55 -2.29 7.30
CA GLY A 72 -13.58 -1.72 8.18
C GLY A 72 -13.62 -0.19 8.17
N MET A 73 -13.35 0.44 7.03
CA MET A 73 -13.28 1.90 6.87
C MET A 73 -14.56 2.46 6.23
N GLN A 74 -14.91 3.70 6.57
CA GLN A 74 -16.09 4.41 6.05
C GLN A 74 -17.42 3.65 6.25
N ASN A 75 -17.53 2.88 7.34
CA ASN A 75 -18.68 2.01 7.63
C ASN A 75 -18.98 0.96 6.54
N LEU A 76 -18.11 0.79 5.55
CA LEU A 76 -18.24 -0.26 4.55
C LEU A 76 -17.95 -1.62 5.18
N LYS A 77 -18.77 -2.60 4.82
CA LYS A 77 -18.68 -4.00 5.26
C LYS A 77 -18.69 -4.89 4.03
N THR A 78 -18.24 -6.12 4.20
CA THR A 78 -18.38 -7.17 3.17
C THR A 78 -18.87 -8.45 3.82
N THR A 79 -19.35 -9.38 3.01
CA THR A 79 -19.82 -10.68 3.48
C THR A 79 -18.70 -11.71 3.44
N TYR A 80 -18.75 -12.70 4.32
CA TYR A 80 -17.81 -13.82 4.30
C TYR A 80 -17.77 -14.49 2.91
N ARG A 81 -18.93 -14.68 2.27
CA ARG A 81 -19.04 -15.22 0.92
C ARG A 81 -18.23 -14.41 -0.10
N SER A 82 -18.39 -13.09 -0.11
CA SER A 82 -17.64 -12.21 -1.03
C SER A 82 -16.13 -12.27 -0.80
N VAL A 83 -15.69 -12.41 0.46
CA VAL A 83 -14.27 -12.61 0.77
C VAL A 83 -13.78 -13.96 0.24
N MET A 84 -14.58 -15.01 0.35
CA MET A 84 -14.23 -16.33 -0.21
C MET A 84 -14.20 -16.33 -1.74
N ASP A 85 -15.13 -15.64 -2.40
CA ASP A 85 -15.15 -15.50 -3.86
C ASP A 85 -13.88 -14.79 -4.38
N LEU A 86 -13.36 -13.82 -3.63
CA LEU A 86 -12.04 -13.22 -3.89
C LEU A 86 -10.90 -14.20 -3.60
N TYR A 87 -10.98 -14.92 -2.49
CA TYR A 87 -9.92 -15.82 -2.06
C TYR A 87 -9.68 -16.95 -3.04
N VAL A 88 -10.73 -17.53 -3.64
CA VAL A 88 -10.61 -18.57 -4.67
C VAL A 88 -9.77 -18.05 -5.86
N ASN A 89 -10.14 -16.89 -6.41
CA ASN A 89 -9.38 -16.29 -7.52
C ASN A 89 -7.94 -15.92 -7.09
N PHE A 90 -7.76 -15.43 -5.87
CA PHE A 90 -6.42 -15.15 -5.33
C PHE A 90 -5.52 -16.39 -5.34
N GLN A 91 -6.05 -17.56 -4.96
CA GLN A 91 -5.29 -18.82 -4.94
C GLN A 91 -4.82 -19.26 -6.32
N GLU A 92 -5.52 -18.86 -7.39
CA GLU A 92 -5.14 -19.15 -8.77
C GLU A 92 -4.20 -18.08 -9.35
N ILE A 93 -4.38 -16.82 -8.97
CA ILE A 93 -3.58 -15.69 -9.48
C ILE A 93 -2.18 -15.65 -8.86
N LEU A 94 -2.04 -15.88 -7.55
CA LEU A 94 -0.76 -15.75 -6.87
C LEU A 94 0.32 -16.72 -7.42
N PRO A 95 0.03 -18.00 -7.72
CA PRO A 95 0.99 -18.89 -8.37
C PRO A 95 1.52 -18.36 -9.70
N VAL A 96 0.72 -17.63 -10.48
CA VAL A 96 1.19 -17.01 -11.74
C VAL A 96 2.29 -15.98 -11.46
N PHE A 97 2.14 -15.16 -10.41
CA PHE A 97 3.19 -14.23 -9.98
C PHE A 97 4.45 -14.96 -9.48
N ILE A 98 4.28 -15.99 -8.64
CA ILE A 98 5.40 -16.77 -8.09
C ILE A 98 6.21 -17.42 -9.22
N ASN A 99 5.51 -18.04 -10.19
CA ASN A 99 6.12 -18.74 -11.31
C ASN A 99 6.73 -17.80 -12.36
N ALA A 100 6.48 -16.48 -12.27
CA ALA A 100 7.12 -15.49 -13.14
C ALA A 100 8.63 -15.28 -12.84
N GLY A 101 9.16 -15.92 -11.79
CA GLY A 101 10.60 -16.14 -11.60
C GLY A 101 11.34 -15.16 -10.69
N PHE A 102 10.65 -14.17 -10.09
CA PHE A 102 11.27 -13.34 -9.04
C PHE A 102 11.27 -14.08 -7.71
N GLN A 103 12.44 -14.48 -7.23
CA GLN A 103 12.66 -15.12 -5.93
C GLN A 103 13.19 -14.10 -4.93
N TRP A 104 12.74 -14.14 -3.69
CA TRP A 104 13.11 -13.17 -2.65
C TRP A 104 13.68 -13.85 -1.40
N ASP A 105 14.62 -13.16 -0.76
CA ASP A 105 15.14 -13.58 0.55
C ASP A 105 14.25 -13.00 1.65
N TRP A 106 13.84 -11.74 1.49
CA TRP A 106 12.99 -11.04 2.43
C TRP A 106 11.67 -10.63 1.80
N LEU A 107 10.59 -10.87 2.53
CA LEU A 107 9.25 -10.38 2.24
C LEU A 107 8.91 -9.33 3.30
N LEU A 108 8.74 -8.08 2.87
CA LEU A 108 8.59 -6.92 3.76
C LEU A 108 7.20 -6.29 3.60
N PRO A 109 6.26 -6.55 4.52
CA PRO A 109 5.01 -5.81 4.56
C PRO A 109 5.23 -4.35 4.91
N LEU A 110 4.68 -3.45 4.10
CA LEU A 110 4.65 -2.03 4.41
C LEU A 110 3.68 -1.73 5.54
N PRO A 111 3.97 -0.72 6.38
CA PRO A 111 3.12 -0.39 7.50
C PRO A 111 1.80 0.21 7.02
N SER A 112 0.70 -0.49 7.30
CA SER A 112 -0.68 -0.05 7.02
C SER A 112 -1.41 0.29 8.32
N SER A 113 -2.48 1.08 8.23
CA SER A 113 -3.38 1.36 9.38
C SER A 113 -4.34 0.20 9.69
N SER A 114 -4.26 -0.88 8.91
CA SER A 114 -5.09 -2.07 9.02
C SER A 114 -4.20 -3.32 8.99
N GLN A 115 -4.73 -4.43 9.48
CA GLN A 115 -4.03 -5.72 9.43
C GLN A 115 -4.00 -6.34 8.02
N LEU A 116 -4.71 -5.77 7.04
CA LEU A 116 -4.87 -6.37 5.71
C LEU A 116 -3.52 -6.64 5.02
N THR A 117 -2.57 -5.69 5.07
CA THR A 117 -1.24 -5.87 4.47
C THR A 117 -0.47 -7.02 5.12
N SER A 118 -0.55 -7.16 6.45
CA SER A 118 0.09 -8.26 7.19
C SER A 118 -0.57 -9.60 6.92
N ILE A 119 -1.92 -9.64 6.85
CA ILE A 119 -2.66 -10.84 6.47
C ILE A 119 -2.27 -11.28 5.05
N PHE A 120 -2.23 -10.33 4.11
CA PHE A 120 -1.82 -10.58 2.74
C PHE A 120 -0.38 -11.09 2.66
N ALA A 121 0.57 -10.43 3.33
CA ALA A 121 1.97 -10.86 3.41
C ALA A 121 2.11 -12.29 3.95
N ASN A 122 1.38 -12.64 5.02
CA ASN A 122 1.39 -13.98 5.59
C ASN A 122 0.84 -15.04 4.62
N LYS A 123 -0.20 -14.70 3.85
CA LYS A 123 -0.72 -15.61 2.81
C LYS A 123 0.28 -15.82 1.67
N VAL A 124 0.96 -14.75 1.22
CA VAL A 124 2.03 -14.85 0.23
C VAL A 124 3.17 -15.72 0.75
N ALA A 125 3.65 -15.47 1.98
CA ALA A 125 4.72 -16.25 2.59
C ALA A 125 4.35 -17.73 2.72
N HIS A 126 3.15 -18.03 3.20
CA HIS A 126 2.67 -19.40 3.36
C HIS A 126 2.52 -20.14 2.02
N GLN A 127 1.94 -19.51 1.00
CA GLN A 127 1.70 -20.17 -0.28
C GLN A 127 2.93 -20.27 -1.17
N SER A 128 3.87 -19.33 -1.04
CA SER A 128 5.12 -19.37 -1.80
C SER A 128 6.16 -20.30 -1.17
N GLY A 129 6.27 -20.33 0.16
CA GLY A 129 7.40 -20.96 0.85
C GLY A 129 8.74 -20.27 0.57
N ILE A 130 8.72 -19.05 0.02
CA ILE A 130 9.92 -18.31 -0.42
C ILE A 130 10.26 -17.22 0.58
N GLY A 131 11.52 -17.17 0.98
CA GLY A 131 12.09 -16.13 1.84
C GLY A 131 11.49 -16.06 3.24
N VAL A 132 11.87 -15.02 3.99
CA VAL A 132 11.42 -14.78 5.36
C VAL A 132 10.54 -13.53 5.39
N CYS A 133 9.35 -13.65 5.99
CA CYS A 133 8.45 -12.51 6.24
C CYS A 133 8.95 -11.71 7.45
N LEU A 134 9.46 -10.49 7.23
CA LEU A 134 10.00 -9.63 8.28
C LEU A 134 9.07 -8.45 8.55
N ASN A 135 8.23 -8.58 9.58
CA ASN A 135 7.36 -7.50 10.03
C ASN A 135 8.17 -6.44 10.79
N GLY A 136 7.80 -5.16 10.63
CA GLY A 136 8.42 -4.06 11.39
C GLY A 136 9.79 -3.59 10.89
N THR A 137 10.30 -4.13 9.79
CA THR A 137 11.54 -3.65 9.15
C THR A 137 11.37 -2.28 8.50
N ILE A 138 10.17 -1.96 8.04
CA ILE A 138 9.78 -0.62 7.58
C ILE A 138 8.66 -0.11 8.48
N LEU A 139 8.84 1.06 9.05
CA LEU A 139 7.88 1.69 9.97
C LEU A 139 7.41 3.03 9.42
N LYS A 140 6.21 3.45 9.81
CA LYS A 140 5.79 4.84 9.60
C LYS A 140 6.61 5.74 10.52
N LYS A 141 7.05 6.88 9.99
CA LYS A 141 7.58 7.94 10.85
C LYS A 141 6.49 8.48 11.78
N SER A 142 6.83 8.71 13.04
CA SER A 142 6.02 9.53 13.94
C SER A 142 6.04 10.99 13.50
N ALA A 143 5.13 11.81 14.03
CA ALA A 143 5.17 13.25 13.78
C ALA A 143 6.48 13.88 14.26
N GLN A 144 7.03 13.40 15.39
CA GLN A 144 8.34 13.82 15.89
C GLN A 144 9.48 13.44 14.92
N ASP A 145 9.52 12.20 14.41
CA ASP A 145 10.54 11.77 13.45
C ASP A 145 10.56 12.66 12.20
N VAL A 146 9.37 13.08 11.74
CA VAL A 146 9.24 13.97 10.58
C VAL A 146 9.78 15.37 10.94
N LEU A 147 9.38 15.91 12.09
CA LEU A 147 9.83 17.21 12.58
C LEU A 147 11.36 17.29 12.70
N ASP A 148 11.97 16.27 13.29
CA ASP A 148 13.43 16.18 13.48
C ASP A 148 14.17 16.12 12.14
N SER A 149 13.58 15.45 11.15
CA SER A 149 14.18 15.33 9.82
C SER A 149 14.16 16.62 8.99
N LEU A 150 13.37 17.63 9.36
CA LEU A 150 13.23 18.87 8.57
C LEU A 150 14.52 19.66 8.44
N ASN A 151 15.38 19.62 9.46
CA ASN A 151 16.64 20.37 9.45
C ASN A 151 17.64 19.80 8.42
N ASN A 152 17.51 18.52 8.08
CA ASN A 152 18.36 17.85 7.10
C ASN A 152 17.87 18.00 5.66
N LEU A 153 16.69 18.60 5.45
CA LEU A 153 16.12 18.81 4.13
C LEU A 153 16.78 19.99 3.41
N GLN A 154 17.21 19.74 2.18
CA GLN A 154 17.73 20.74 1.25
C GLN A 154 16.57 21.46 0.55
N ILE A 155 15.88 22.34 1.29
CA ILE A 155 14.71 23.10 0.83
C ILE A 155 14.80 24.57 1.27
N LYS A 156 13.96 25.44 0.68
CA LYS A 156 13.95 26.86 1.04
C LYS A 156 13.50 27.05 2.49
N ALA A 157 14.02 28.09 3.14
CA ALA A 157 13.67 28.40 4.54
C ALA A 157 12.15 28.61 4.73
N THR A 158 11.49 29.23 3.76
CA THR A 158 10.03 29.45 3.75
C THR A 158 9.24 28.14 3.68
N GLU A 159 9.66 27.20 2.83
CA GLU A 159 9.06 25.87 2.69
C GLU A 159 9.26 25.04 3.96
N ARG A 160 10.47 25.11 4.56
CA ARG A 160 10.77 24.46 5.83
C ARG A 160 9.88 24.99 6.95
N SER A 161 9.69 26.31 7.02
CA SER A 161 8.81 26.94 8.00
C SER A 161 7.36 26.49 7.83
N ALA A 162 6.85 26.44 6.59
CA ALA A 162 5.50 25.97 6.30
C ALA A 162 5.28 24.50 6.67
N LEU A 163 6.25 23.63 6.39
CA LEU A 163 6.22 22.23 6.81
C LEU A 163 6.22 22.10 8.33
N ARG A 164 7.09 22.83 9.02
CA ARG A 164 7.17 22.84 10.48
C ARG A 164 5.85 23.26 11.12
N GLU A 165 5.19 24.28 10.57
CA GLU A 165 3.87 24.74 11.05
C GLU A 165 2.81 23.64 10.90
N ASP A 166 2.69 23.03 9.72
CA ASP A 166 1.72 21.95 9.45
C ASP A 166 1.98 20.72 10.37
N ILE A 167 3.25 20.37 10.62
CA ILE A 167 3.63 19.26 11.51
C ILE A 167 3.31 19.59 12.96
N ASN A 168 3.67 20.78 13.44
CA ASN A 168 3.35 21.21 14.81
C ASN A 168 1.84 21.24 15.05
N ARG A 169 1.06 21.69 14.06
CA ARG A 169 -0.41 21.65 14.11
C ARG A 169 -0.94 20.22 14.20
N PHE A 170 -0.35 19.28 13.47
CA PHE A 170 -0.70 17.86 13.57
C PHE A 170 -0.38 17.31 14.97
N ILE A 171 0.81 17.61 15.51
CA ILE A 171 1.23 17.20 16.85
C ILE A 171 0.27 17.73 17.91
N ALA A 172 -0.09 19.02 17.85
CA ALA A 172 -0.98 19.66 18.81
C ALA A 172 -2.40 19.05 18.82
N ARG A 173 -2.87 18.52 17.70
CA ARG A 173 -4.17 17.83 17.59
C ARG A 173 -4.11 16.35 17.94
N ASN A 174 -2.91 15.79 18.05
CA ASN A 174 -2.68 14.37 18.27
C ASN A 174 -1.61 14.21 19.36
N SER A 175 -0.51 13.52 19.05
CA SER A 175 0.68 13.45 19.88
C SER A 175 1.94 13.42 19.00
N PRO A 176 3.13 13.73 19.55
CA PRO A 176 4.40 13.61 18.82
C PRO A 176 4.63 12.20 18.26
N GLN A 177 4.12 11.16 18.96
CA GLN A 177 4.39 9.77 18.65
C GLN A 177 3.35 9.14 17.71
N THR A 178 2.29 9.88 17.40
CA THR A 178 1.29 9.45 16.43
C THR A 178 1.94 9.27 15.05
N PRO A 179 1.69 8.14 14.34
CA PRO A 179 2.16 7.95 12.97
C PRO A 179 1.74 9.12 12.08
N PHE A 180 2.72 9.74 11.43
CA PHE A 180 2.48 10.96 10.66
C PHE A 180 1.63 10.67 9.43
N GLN A 181 0.62 11.50 9.21
CA GLN A 181 -0.23 11.42 8.02
C GLN A 181 0.20 12.50 7.03
N ILE A 182 0.71 12.10 5.86
CA ILE A 182 1.21 13.06 4.84
C ILE A 182 0.14 14.07 4.39
N LYS A 183 -1.14 13.70 4.50
CA LYS A 183 -2.28 14.59 4.20
C LYS A 183 -2.42 15.76 5.18
N ALA A 184 -1.77 15.70 6.34
CA ALA A 184 -1.69 16.81 7.29
C ALA A 184 -0.89 18.00 6.72
N ILE A 185 0.01 17.75 5.77
CA ILE A 185 0.64 18.82 4.99
C ILE A 185 -0.39 19.39 4.02
N THR A 186 -0.77 20.64 4.26
CA THR A 186 -1.84 21.33 3.54
C THR A 186 -1.43 21.64 2.10
N ARG A 187 -0.15 22.00 1.93
CA ARG A 187 0.47 22.33 0.65
C ARG A 187 0.92 21.07 -0.06
N SER A 188 0.15 20.61 -1.05
CA SER A 188 0.36 19.32 -1.73
C SER A 188 1.75 19.18 -2.36
N GLN A 189 2.30 20.27 -2.92
CA GLN A 189 3.63 20.32 -3.51
C GLN A 189 4.75 20.08 -2.49
N LEU A 190 4.54 20.40 -1.21
CA LEU A 190 5.56 20.20 -0.18
C LEU A 190 5.64 18.76 0.33
N ARG A 191 4.61 17.94 0.05
CA ARG A 191 4.54 16.54 0.48
C ARG A 191 5.70 15.70 -0.09
N GLN A 192 6.23 16.09 -1.24
CA GLN A 192 7.36 15.40 -1.89
C GLN A 192 8.65 15.43 -1.05
N HIS A 193 8.80 16.41 -0.15
CA HIS A 193 9.99 16.54 0.69
C HIS A 193 9.96 15.65 1.93
N ILE A 194 8.80 15.07 2.26
CA ILE A 194 8.63 14.24 3.45
C ILE A 194 8.61 12.77 3.05
N SER A 195 9.62 12.02 3.49
CA SER A 195 9.58 10.56 3.42
C SER A 195 8.71 10.02 4.56
N PRO A 196 7.57 9.34 4.27
CA PRO A 196 6.62 8.91 5.30
C PRO A 196 7.09 7.67 6.09
N LEU A 197 8.14 6.99 5.62
CA LEU A 197 8.65 5.75 6.19
C LEU A 197 10.05 5.94 6.76
N LYS A 198 10.41 5.06 7.70
CA LYS A 198 11.77 4.92 8.23
C LYS A 198 12.14 3.45 8.33
N TRP A 199 13.43 3.21 8.42
CA TRP A 199 13.95 1.92 8.81
C TRP A 199 13.53 1.60 10.24
N GLY A 200 13.00 0.40 10.45
CA GLY A 200 12.67 -0.13 11.76
C GLY A 200 13.75 -1.09 12.24
N HIS A 201 13.31 -2.27 12.69
CA HIS A 201 14.21 -3.30 13.19
C HIS A 201 14.25 -4.51 12.27
N ILE A 202 15.39 -5.19 12.27
CA ILE A 202 15.53 -6.54 11.73
C ILE A 202 15.76 -7.47 12.93
N GLY A 203 15.18 -8.66 12.90
CA GLY A 203 15.49 -9.69 13.89
C GLY A 203 16.99 -10.00 13.93
N ILE A 204 17.50 -10.34 15.11
CA ILE A 204 18.90 -10.74 15.27
C ILE A 204 19.17 -11.96 14.37
N GLY A 205 20.25 -11.90 13.57
CA GLY A 205 20.69 -13.03 12.74
C GLY A 205 20.17 -13.07 11.30
N SER A 206 19.44 -12.06 10.82
CA SER A 206 19.06 -12.02 9.39
C SER A 206 20.24 -11.56 8.50
N ASN A 207 20.63 -12.41 7.56
CA ASN A 207 21.65 -12.09 6.56
C ASN A 207 21.18 -10.97 5.61
N PRO A 208 22.09 -10.11 5.11
CA PRO A 208 21.75 -9.11 4.10
C PRO A 208 21.07 -9.75 2.88
N PRO A 209 19.95 -9.17 2.38
CA PRO A 209 19.19 -9.77 1.30
C PRO A 209 19.87 -9.46 -0.04
N ARG A 210 19.77 -10.40 -0.99
CA ARG A 210 20.03 -10.14 -2.40
C ARG A 210 18.75 -9.65 -3.08
N ASN A 211 17.61 -10.20 -2.69
CA ASN A 211 16.30 -9.91 -3.28
C ASN A 211 15.27 -9.62 -2.19
N VAL A 212 14.48 -8.56 -2.38
CA VAL A 212 13.41 -8.14 -1.48
C VAL A 212 12.09 -8.05 -2.24
N LEU A 213 11.03 -8.63 -1.66
CA LEU A 213 9.66 -8.41 -2.08
C LEU A 213 8.95 -7.47 -1.10
N LEU A 214 8.57 -6.28 -1.57
CA LEU A 214 7.72 -5.36 -0.82
C LEU A 214 6.24 -5.79 -0.94
N ILE A 215 5.51 -5.82 0.16
CA ILE A 215 4.07 -6.12 0.18
C ILE A 215 3.28 -4.88 0.60
N ASP A 216 2.25 -4.53 -0.17
CA ASP A 216 1.29 -3.47 0.20
C ASP A 216 -0.15 -3.90 -0.11
N ASP A 217 -1.14 -3.22 0.46
CA ASP A 217 -2.54 -3.49 0.17
C ASP A 217 -2.97 -2.89 -1.19
N MET A 218 -2.42 -1.74 -1.56
CA MET A 218 -2.74 -1.06 -2.82
C MET A 218 -1.60 -0.17 -3.30
N VAL A 219 -1.46 -0.07 -4.62
CA VAL A 219 -0.68 1.01 -5.26
C VAL A 219 -1.60 2.07 -5.88
N THR A 220 -1.38 3.35 -5.53
CA THR A 220 -2.02 4.51 -6.18
C THR A 220 -0.98 5.38 -6.90
N THR A 221 -0.29 6.26 -6.17
CA THR A 221 0.87 7.02 -6.66
C THR A 221 2.17 6.25 -6.49
N GLY A 222 2.18 5.21 -5.64
CA GLY A 222 3.37 4.42 -5.31
C GLY A 222 4.31 5.08 -4.30
N THR A 223 3.93 6.20 -3.67
CA THR A 223 4.82 6.96 -2.76
C THR A 223 5.37 6.10 -1.61
N SER A 224 4.54 5.25 -0.98
CA SER A 224 4.99 4.35 0.09
C SER A 224 6.00 3.32 -0.41
N LEU A 225 5.73 2.71 -1.57
CA LEU A 225 6.62 1.73 -2.19
C LEU A 225 7.96 2.36 -2.61
N MET A 226 7.94 3.55 -3.19
CA MET A 226 9.17 4.28 -3.55
C MET A 226 9.97 4.68 -2.31
N SER A 227 9.31 5.19 -1.26
CA SER A 227 9.96 5.51 0.01
C SER A 227 10.62 4.28 0.64
N ALA A 228 9.95 3.13 0.64
CA ALA A 228 10.53 1.87 1.13
C ALA A 228 11.70 1.41 0.24
N PHE A 229 11.56 1.50 -1.08
CA PHE A 229 12.63 1.21 -2.03
C PHE A 229 13.89 2.02 -1.74
N ASP A 230 13.75 3.34 -1.55
CA ASP A 230 14.88 4.24 -1.29
C ASP A 230 15.56 3.91 0.05
N ILE A 231 14.77 3.63 1.10
CA ILE A 231 15.30 3.22 2.42
C ILE A 231 16.13 1.94 2.30
N ILE A 232 15.60 0.94 1.58
CA ILE A 232 16.27 -0.36 1.42
C ILE A 232 17.51 -0.22 0.55
N LYS A 233 17.44 0.51 -0.56
CA LYS A 233 18.57 0.75 -1.47
C LYS A 233 19.69 1.54 -0.82
N HIS A 234 19.35 2.51 0.04
CA HIS A 234 20.37 3.25 0.79
C HIS A 234 21.19 2.32 1.69
N ARG A 235 20.56 1.30 2.27
CA ARG A 235 21.23 0.35 3.17
C ARG A 235 21.89 -0.82 2.44
N TYR A 236 21.28 -1.30 1.36
CA TYR A 236 21.76 -2.41 0.54
C TYR A 236 21.75 -2.01 -0.94
N PRO A 237 22.80 -1.31 -1.43
CA PRO A 237 22.80 -0.71 -2.77
C PRO A 237 22.56 -1.70 -3.92
N THR A 238 23.05 -2.94 -3.78
CA THR A 238 22.99 -3.98 -4.82
C THR A 238 21.71 -4.82 -4.78
N VAL A 239 20.84 -4.65 -3.78
CA VAL A 239 19.63 -5.47 -3.61
C VAL A 239 18.66 -5.29 -4.77
N ARG A 240 18.02 -6.36 -5.24
CA ARG A 240 16.91 -6.28 -6.18
C ARG A 240 15.61 -6.18 -5.43
N ILE A 241 14.72 -5.30 -5.88
CA ILE A 241 13.44 -5.04 -5.22
C ILE A 241 12.33 -5.15 -6.25
N GLU A 242 11.34 -5.99 -5.97
CA GLU A 242 10.03 -5.95 -6.62
C GLU A 242 8.95 -5.71 -5.56
N ALA A 243 7.75 -5.34 -5.98
CA ALA A 243 6.62 -5.16 -5.10
C ALA A 243 5.43 -5.99 -5.56
N LEU A 244 4.66 -6.47 -4.60
CA LEU A 244 3.39 -7.15 -4.80
C LEU A 244 2.31 -6.43 -3.99
N THR A 245 1.19 -6.08 -4.64
CA THR A 245 0.03 -5.49 -3.99
C THR A 245 -1.21 -6.33 -4.15
N LEU A 246 -2.14 -6.23 -3.19
CA LEU A 246 -3.43 -6.92 -3.32
C LEU A 246 -4.27 -6.27 -4.44
N PHE A 247 -4.36 -4.94 -4.44
CA PHE A 247 -5.06 -4.16 -5.47
C PHE A 247 -4.12 -3.26 -6.27
N GLY A 248 -4.39 -3.14 -7.56
CA GLY A 248 -3.67 -2.25 -8.47
C GLY A 248 -4.13 -0.79 -8.42
N SER A 249 -3.46 0.05 -9.20
CA SER A 249 -3.92 1.40 -9.51
C SER A 249 -4.97 1.35 -10.62
N THR A 250 -5.87 2.33 -10.66
CA THR A 250 -6.72 2.51 -11.84
C THR A 250 -5.82 2.83 -13.02
N GLY A 251 -5.87 2.03 -14.08
CA GLY A 251 -5.26 2.38 -15.35
C GLY A 251 -5.69 3.78 -15.78
N ARG A 252 -4.74 4.57 -16.31
CA ARG A 252 -5.04 5.88 -16.91
C ARG A 252 -6.02 5.67 -18.06
#